data_AF-A0A6G1R3B1-F1
#
_entry.id   AF-A0A6G1R3B1-F1
#
_cell.length_a   1.000
_cell.length_b   1.000
_cell.length_c   1.000
_cell.angle_alpha   90.00
_cell.angle_beta   90.00
_cell.angle_gamma   90.00
#
_symmetry.space_group_name_H-M   'P 1'
#
loop_
_entity.id
_entity.type
_entity.pdbx_description
1 polymer ?
#
loop_
_entity_poly.entity_id
_entity_poly.type
_entity_poly.pdbx_seq_one_letter_code
_entity_poly.pdbx_strand_id
1 'polypeptide(L)'
;MTEENWTDHVQSTVGENRWLQGHLVQLLISHCNLNTAARWAQRWGLPKEMLPYGVAVELQKLQIQERVEEAPKAESYDERQKKDYYQLPIPRANIHFLQTWEETLQC
;
A
#
# COMPACT_ATOMS: atom_id res chain seq x y z
N MET A 1 10.06 14.87 -1.97
CA MET A 1 8.93 14.42 -2.80
C MET A 1 8.41 13.15 -2.15
N THR A 2 7.16 13.12 -1.69
CA THR A 2 6.58 11.96 -1.00
C THR A 2 6.17 10.88 -2.02
N GLU A 3 6.04 9.63 -1.59
CA GLU A 3 5.69 8.49 -2.45
C GLU A 3 4.29 8.67 -3.09
N GLU A 4 3.36 9.26 -2.35
CA GLU A 4 2.02 9.65 -2.86
C GLU A 4 2.12 10.67 -4.00
N ASN A 5 2.99 11.68 -3.85
CA ASN A 5 3.18 12.72 -4.87
C ASN A 5 3.80 12.15 -6.16
N TRP A 6 4.68 11.15 -6.05
CA TRP A 6 5.25 10.49 -7.24
C TRP A 6 4.20 9.65 -7.97
N THR A 7 3.36 8.95 -7.22
CA THR A 7 2.33 8.08 -7.77
C THR A 7 1.28 8.88 -8.56
N ASP A 8 0.83 10.01 -8.02
CA ASP A 8 -0.09 10.90 -8.72
C ASP A 8 0.56 11.55 -9.95
N HIS A 9 1.83 11.92 -9.85
CA HIS A 9 2.58 12.46 -10.98
C HIS A 9 2.68 11.45 -12.13
N VAL A 10 3.03 10.20 -11.82
CA VAL A 10 3.06 9.10 -12.81
C VAL A 10 1.69 8.87 -13.42
N GLN A 11 0.62 8.85 -12.62
CA GLN A 11 -0.75 8.70 -13.12
C GLN A 11 -1.15 9.85 -14.06
N SER A 12 -0.80 11.09 -13.72
CA SER A 12 -1.08 12.26 -14.56
C SER A 12 -0.30 12.26 -15.88
N THR A 13 0.91 11.70 -15.88
CA THR A 13 1.79 11.68 -17.06
C THR A 13 1.46 10.53 -18.01
N VAL A 14 1.23 9.34 -17.46
CA VAL A 14 1.02 8.11 -18.23
C VAL A 14 -0.46 7.92 -18.59
N GLY A 15 -1.37 8.32 -17.69
CA GLY A 15 -2.82 8.24 -17.89
C GLY A 15 -3.29 6.84 -18.28
N GLU A 16 -4.20 6.77 -19.25
CA GLU A 16 -4.76 5.53 -19.81
C GLU A 16 -4.00 5.01 -21.04
N ASN A 17 -2.84 5.59 -21.36
CA ASN A 17 -2.09 5.20 -22.54
C ASN A 17 -1.37 3.86 -22.30
N ARG A 18 -1.94 2.78 -22.84
CA ARG A 18 -1.42 1.41 -22.69
C ARG A 18 0.04 1.25 -23.14
N TRP A 19 0.47 1.99 -24.15
CA TRP A 19 1.85 1.91 -24.62
C TRP A 19 2.82 2.52 -23.60
N LEU A 20 2.49 3.69 -23.06
CA LEU A 20 3.28 4.33 -22.00
C LEU A 20 3.27 3.51 -20.71
N GLN A 21 2.13 2.92 -20.34
CA GLN A 21 2.02 2.03 -19.19
C GLN A 21 2.94 0.81 -19.35
N GLY A 22 2.92 0.15 -20.51
CA GLY A 22 3.80 -0.98 -20.80
C GLY A 22 5.28 -0.60 -20.79
N HIS A 23 5.63 0.55 -21.38
CA HIS A 23 7.01 1.04 -21.39
C HIS A 23 7.51 1.40 -19.99
N LEU A 24 6.67 2.02 -19.16
CA LEU A 24 7.01 2.32 -17.78
C LEU A 24 7.22 1.04 -16.96
N VAL A 25 6.39 0.01 -17.17
CA VAL A 25 6.61 -1.30 -16.53
C VAL A 25 7.98 -1.87 -16.91
N GLN A 26 8.42 -1.76 -18.16
CA GLN A 26 9.75 -2.21 -18.58
C GLN A 26 10.87 -1.41 -17.87
N LEU A 27 10.73 -0.09 -17.75
CA LEU A 27 11.68 0.76 -17.03
C LEU A 27 11.74 0.44 -15.53
N LEU A 28 10.60 0.12 -14.91
CA LEU A 28 10.55 -0.29 -13.51
C LEU A 28 11.27 -1.61 -13.27
N ILE A 29 11.26 -2.53 -14.24
CA ILE A 29 12.03 -3.77 -14.15
C ILE A 29 13.53 -3.48 -14.20
N SER A 30 13.98 -2.54 -15.04
CA SER A 30 15.40 -2.24 -15.19
C SER A 30 15.99 -1.40 -14.06
N HIS A 31 15.20 -0.50 -13.47
CA HIS A 31 15.68 0.47 -12.48
C HIS A 31 15.16 0.23 -11.06
N CYS A 32 14.14 -0.60 -10.89
CA CYS A 32 13.54 -0.89 -9.60
C CYS A 32 13.50 -2.40 -9.36
N ASN A 33 12.35 -2.91 -8.91
CA ASN A 33 12.15 -4.32 -8.62
C ASN A 33 10.88 -4.83 -9.31
N LEU A 34 10.79 -6.15 -9.45
CA LEU A 34 9.65 -6.81 -10.08
C LEU A 34 8.34 -6.59 -9.31
N ASN A 35 8.40 -6.39 -7.99
CA ASN A 35 7.24 -6.19 -7.14
C ASN A 35 6.56 -4.83 -7.42
N THR A 36 7.34 -3.76 -7.50
CA THR A 36 6.88 -2.42 -7.87
C THR A 36 6.31 -2.41 -9.28
N ALA A 37 6.99 -3.06 -10.23
CA ALA A 37 6.47 -3.22 -11.59
C ALA A 37 5.12 -3.97 -11.62
N ALA A 38 4.98 -5.01 -10.80
CA ALA A 38 3.73 -5.77 -10.67
C ALA A 38 2.60 -4.96 -10.03
N ARG A 39 2.87 -4.16 -8.99
CA ARG A 39 1.88 -3.25 -8.39
C ARG A 39 1.35 -2.22 -9.38
N TRP A 40 2.23 -1.66 -10.21
CA TRP A 40 1.83 -0.74 -11.28
C TRP A 40 1.01 -1.43 -12.36
N ALA A 41 1.42 -2.63 -12.79
CA ALA A 41 0.65 -3.43 -13.73
C ALA A 41 -0.76 -3.80 -13.22
N GLN A 42 -0.88 -4.10 -11.93
CA GLN A 42 -2.15 -4.36 -11.25
C GLN A 42 -3.02 -3.09 -11.22
N ARG A 43 -2.45 -1.94 -10.84
CA ARG A 43 -3.15 -0.65 -10.76
C ARG A 43 -3.78 -0.23 -12.09
N TRP A 44 -3.10 -0.45 -13.20
CA TRP A 44 -3.62 -0.13 -14.53
C TRP A 44 -4.44 -1.26 -15.17
N GLY A 45 -4.52 -2.42 -14.54
CA GLY A 45 -5.21 -3.59 -15.11
C GLY A 45 -4.59 -4.04 -16.43
N LEU A 46 -3.25 -4.04 -16.52
CA LEU A 46 -2.58 -4.40 -17.77
C LEU A 46 -2.80 -5.87 -18.14
N PRO A 47 -3.04 -6.16 -19.43
CA PRO A 47 -3.25 -7.53 -19.91
C PRO A 47 -1.94 -8.34 -19.84
N LYS A 48 -2.04 -9.64 -19.55
CA LYS A 48 -0.87 -10.52 -19.33
C LYS A 48 0.03 -10.61 -20.56
N GLU A 49 -0.54 -10.43 -21.74
CA GLU A 49 0.15 -10.44 -23.03
C GLU A 49 1.14 -9.27 -23.17
N MET A 50 0.93 -8.18 -22.41
CA MET A 50 1.81 -7.01 -22.40
C MET A 50 2.84 -7.04 -21.27
N LEU A 51 2.73 -8.01 -20.35
CA LEU A 51 3.58 -8.09 -19.17
C LEU A 51 4.75 -9.05 -19.41
N PRO A 52 5.99 -8.65 -19.07
CA PRO A 52 7.10 -9.57 -19.01
C PRO A 52 6.82 -10.72 -18.03
N TYR A 53 7.31 -11.92 -18.33
CA TYR A 53 7.03 -13.14 -17.56
C TYR A 53 7.27 -12.97 -16.05
N GLY A 54 8.39 -12.36 -15.65
CA GLY A 54 8.71 -12.12 -14.25
C GLY A 54 7.69 -11.23 -13.52
N VAL A 55 7.13 -10.23 -14.20
CA VAL A 55 6.09 -9.36 -13.65
C VAL A 55 4.75 -10.09 -13.56
N ALA A 56 4.41 -10.93 -14.54
CA ALA A 56 3.19 -11.73 -14.49
C ALA A 56 3.19 -12.73 -13.32
N VAL A 57 4.35 -13.33 -13.00
CA VAL A 57 4.52 -14.22 -11.85
C VAL A 57 4.36 -13.45 -10.53
N GLU A 58 4.99 -12.28 -10.39
CA GLU A 58 4.85 -11.45 -9.18
C GLU A 58 3.43 -10.91 -9.02
N LEU A 59 2.76 -10.52 -10.11
CA LEU A 59 1.37 -10.07 -10.09
C LEU A 59 0.41 -11.17 -9.62
N GLN A 60 0.64 -12.43 -10.03
CA GLN A 60 -0.11 -13.56 -9.53
C GLN A 60 0.11 -13.81 -8.03
N LYS A 61 1.34 -13.65 -7.54
CA LYS A 61 1.65 -13.75 -6.10
C LYS A 61 0.95 -12.66 -5.29
N LEU A 62 0.95 -11.42 -5.77
CA LEU A 62 0.26 -10.29 -5.14
C LEU A 62 -1.25 -10.56 -5.01
N GLN A 63 -1.89 -11.04 -6.08
CA GLN A 63 -3.32 -11.39 -6.06
C GLN A 63 -3.65 -12.50 -5.07
N ILE A 64 -2.75 -13.47 -4.89
CA ILE A 64 -2.93 -14.54 -3.89
C ILE A 64 -2.77 -13.98 -2.47
N GLN A 65 -1.78 -13.12 -2.24
CA GLN A 65 -1.57 -12.48 -0.93
C GLN A 65 -2.75 -11.60 -0.53
N GLU A 66 -3.25 -10.74 -1.43
CA GLU A 66 -4.42 -9.91 -1.16
C GLU A 66 -5.66 -10.74 -0.83
N ARG A 67 -5.91 -11.84 -1.55
CA ARG A 67 -7.03 -12.75 -1.26
C ARG A 67 -6.90 -13.48 0.07
N VAL A 68 -5.68 -13.81 0.49
CA VAL A 68 -5.42 -14.40 1.81
C VAL A 68 -5.60 -13.35 2.91
N GLU A 69 -5.33 -12.08 2.62
CA GLU A 69 -5.60 -10.97 3.54
C GLU A 69 -7.07 -10.54 3.62
N GLU A 70 -7.82 -10.68 2.52
CA GLU A 70 -9.28 -10.41 2.42
C GLU A 70 -10.16 -11.55 2.94
N ALA A 71 -9.63 -12.78 3.07
CA ALA A 71 -10.27 -13.80 3.90
C ALA A 71 -10.49 -13.20 5.29
N PRO A 72 -11.67 -13.40 5.94
CA PRO A 72 -12.01 -12.64 7.13
C PRO A 72 -10.95 -12.89 8.18
N LYS A 73 -10.05 -11.92 8.33
CA LYS A 73 -9.08 -11.84 9.42
C LYS A 73 -9.94 -11.70 10.65
N ALA A 74 -10.26 -12.84 11.27
CA ALA A 74 -10.74 -12.89 12.62
C ALA A 74 -9.80 -11.98 13.42
N GLU A 75 -10.41 -10.96 14.01
CA GLU A 75 -9.80 -9.82 14.66
C GLU A 75 -8.72 -10.27 15.65
N SER A 76 -7.49 -10.36 15.18
CA SER A 76 -6.32 -10.56 16.02
C SER A 76 -5.43 -9.37 15.75
N TYR A 77 -5.73 -8.25 16.42
CA TYR A 77 -4.80 -7.15 16.62
C TYR A 77 -3.56 -7.72 17.31
N ASP A 78 -2.61 -8.16 16.50
CA ASP A 78 -1.44 -8.93 16.93
C ASP A 78 -0.55 -8.07 17.83
N GLU A 79 -0.32 -8.54 19.05
CA GLU A 79 0.55 -7.93 20.06
C GLU A 79 1.98 -7.70 19.55
N ARG A 80 2.36 -8.36 18.45
CA ARG A 80 3.65 -8.21 17.77
C ARG A 80 3.92 -6.81 17.23
N GLN A 81 2.89 -6.08 16.77
CA GLN A 81 3.09 -4.73 16.22
C GLN A 81 3.47 -3.69 17.27
N LYS A 82 3.28 -3.95 18.57
CA LYS A 82 3.60 -2.98 19.64
C LYS A 82 5.09 -2.83 19.93
N LYS A 83 5.96 -3.72 19.41
CA LYS A 83 7.38 -3.76 19.75
C LYS A 83 8.24 -2.73 19.00
N ASP A 84 7.80 -2.29 17.83
CA ASP A 84 8.59 -1.42 16.95
C ASP A 84 8.29 0.08 17.14
N TYR A 85 7.35 0.41 18.03
CA TYR A 85 6.94 1.79 18.30
C TYR A 85 7.16 2.16 19.77
N TYR A 86 7.56 3.41 20.00
CA TYR A 86 7.65 3.98 21.34
C TYR A 86 6.28 3.94 22.03
N GLN A 87 6.21 3.26 23.18
CA GLN A 87 5.00 3.20 23.99
C GLN A 87 4.99 4.40 24.94
N LEU A 88 3.88 5.16 24.94
CA LEU A 88 3.69 6.26 25.87
C LEU A 88 3.80 5.73 27.31
N PRO A 89 4.66 6.29 28.18
CA PRO A 89 4.82 5.86 29.57
C PRO A 89 3.67 6.40 30.45
N ILE A 90 2.47 6.51 29.89
CA ILE A 90 1.28 7.02 30.57
C ILE A 90 0.32 5.84 30.71
N PRO A 91 0.02 5.41 31.95
CA PRO A 91 -0.99 4.39 32.18
C PRO A 91 -2.31 4.82 31.56
N ARG A 92 -3.02 3.89 30.91
CA ARG A 92 -4.31 4.19 30.27
C ARG A 92 -5.36 4.71 31.26
N ALA A 93 -5.23 4.36 32.54
CA ALA A 93 -6.05 4.88 33.63
C ALA A 93 -5.94 6.42 33.81
N ASN A 94 -4.86 7.03 33.30
CA ASN A 94 -4.59 8.46 33.38
C ASN A 94 -4.89 9.18 32.06
N ILE A 95 -5.50 8.48 31.08
CA ILE A 95 -5.85 9.05 29.79
C ILE A 95 -7.36 9.29 29.76
N HIS A 96 -7.75 10.56 29.74
CA HIS A 96 -9.14 10.97 29.58
C HIS A 96 -9.48 11.05 28.09
N PHE A 97 -10.47 10.28 27.67
CA PHE A 97 -11.01 10.36 26.32
C PHE A 97 -12.22 11.27 26.35
N LEU A 98 -12.09 12.41 25.70
CA LEU A 98 -13.15 13.41 25.62
C LEU A 98 -13.85 13.29 24.26
N GLN A 99 -15.18 13.37 24.26
CA GLN A 99 -15.99 13.34 23.04
C GLN A 99 -16.24 14.74 22.49
N THR A 100 -16.22 15.77 23.36
CA THR A 100 -16.41 17.16 22.95
C THR A 100 -15.38 18.08 23.58
N TRP A 101 -15.20 19.26 22.98
CA TRP A 101 -14.21 20.23 23.44
C TRP A 101 -14.58 20.82 24.81
N GLU A 102 -15.88 20.97 25.11
CA GLU A 102 -16.36 21.51 26.39
C GLU A 102 -15.91 20.67 27.60
N GLU A 103 -15.69 19.38 27.41
CA GLU A 103 -15.25 18.46 28.48
C GLU A 103 -13.81 18.75 28.96
N THR A 104 -13.02 19.50 28.18
CA THR A 104 -11.66 19.92 28.58
C THR A 104 -11.66 20.89 29.76
N LEU A 105 -12.76 21.63 29.97
CA LEU A 105 -12.89 22.59 31.07
C LEU A 105 -13.10 21.91 32.43
N GLN A 106 -13.39 20.61 32.44
CA GLN A 106 -13.65 19.81 33.65
C GLN A 106 -12.49 18.88 34.04
N CYS A 107 -11.39 18.93 33.28
CA CYS A 107 -10.17 18.15 33.51
C CYS A 107 -9.14 18.93 34.35
#